data_AF-A0A1V6Z9X3-F1
#
_entry.id   AF-A0A1V6Z9X3-F1
#
_cell.length_a   1.000
_cell.length_b   1.000
_cell.length_c   1.000
_cell.angle_alpha   90.00
_cell.angle_beta   90.00
_cell.angle_gamma   90.00
#
_symmetry.space_group_name_H-M   'P 1'
#
loop_
_entity.id
_entity.type
_entity.pdbx_description
1 polymer ?
#
loop_
_entity_poly.entity_id
_entity_poly.type
_entity_poly.pdbx_seq_one_letter_code
_entity_poly.pdbx_strand_id
1 'polypeptide(L)'
;MVRINFLIAMALATGSLAASNCQAQDNACRTAPNANMAQCSADKAACCSTAFDDCRTAPDANMSYCASEHASCTGSQPTPVETCQTKYDSCRVAPHANMSYCVSEHAGCCSDAFDDCRVAPDANMSYCASENSACKNQK
;
A
#
# COMPACT_ATOMS: atom_id res chain seq x y z
N MET A 1 -14.42 47.66 -19.86
CA MET A 1 -13.05 47.21 -20.18
C MET A 1 -12.16 47.47 -18.97
N VAL A 2 -11.77 46.42 -18.24
CA VAL A 2 -10.53 46.41 -17.43
C VAL A 2 -10.02 44.97 -17.50
N ARG A 3 -8.89 44.80 -18.20
CA ARG A 3 -8.09 43.58 -18.25
C ARG A 3 -7.14 43.62 -17.06
N ILE A 4 -7.20 42.64 -16.16
CA ILE A 4 -6.15 42.42 -15.17
C ILE A 4 -5.75 40.94 -15.26
N ASN A 5 -4.64 40.74 -15.97
CA ASN A 5 -3.75 39.59 -15.84
C ASN A 5 -2.96 39.75 -14.53
N PHE A 6 -2.86 38.69 -13.73
CA PHE A 6 -1.70 38.26 -12.90
C PHE A 6 -2.19 36.99 -12.16
N LEU A 7 -1.94 35.78 -12.67
CA LEU A 7 -0.77 34.95 -12.33
C LEU A 7 -0.45 34.93 -10.82
N ILE A 8 -1.03 33.98 -10.07
CA ILE A 8 -0.32 33.21 -9.05
C ILE A 8 -0.86 31.79 -9.09
N ALA A 9 -0.04 30.88 -9.63
CA ALA A 9 -0.23 29.45 -9.52
C ALA A 9 -0.16 29.06 -8.04
N MET A 10 -1.29 28.72 -7.43
CA MET A 10 -1.31 27.87 -6.24
C MET A 10 -1.29 26.42 -6.72
N ALA A 11 -0.10 25.96 -7.12
CA ALA A 11 0.21 24.54 -7.19
C ALA A 11 0.34 24.02 -5.74
N LEU A 12 -0.80 23.93 -5.06
CA LEU A 12 -0.92 23.32 -3.74
C LEU A 12 -0.86 21.81 -3.92
N ALA A 13 0.33 21.23 -3.81
CA ALA A 13 0.59 19.89 -3.28
C ALA A 13 -0.52 18.84 -3.50
N THR A 14 -0.96 18.62 -4.75
CA THR A 14 -2.00 17.62 -5.07
C THR A 14 -1.48 16.19 -5.09
N GLY A 15 -0.15 16.00 -5.05
CA GLY A 15 0.48 14.68 -5.11
C GLY A 15 0.10 13.74 -3.96
N SER A 16 -0.02 14.28 -2.73
CA SER A 16 -0.39 13.49 -1.55
C SER A 16 -1.85 13.06 -1.52
N LEU A 17 -2.75 13.90 -2.05
CA LEU A 17 -4.16 13.53 -2.18
C LEU A 17 -4.35 12.41 -3.21
N ALA A 18 -3.58 12.41 -4.30
CA ALA A 18 -3.71 11.42 -5.37
C ALA A 18 -3.34 10.00 -4.89
N ALA A 19 -2.21 9.84 -4.18
CA ALA A 19 -1.81 8.54 -3.63
C ALA A 19 -2.83 7.99 -2.61
N SER A 20 -3.37 8.85 -1.74
CA SER A 20 -4.40 8.47 -0.77
C SER A 20 -5.73 8.05 -1.44
N ASN A 21 -6.09 8.68 -2.57
CA ASN A 21 -7.29 8.32 -3.32
C ASN A 21 -7.15 6.98 -4.04
N CYS A 22 -5.97 6.64 -4.56
CA CYS A 22 -5.73 5.35 -5.20
C CYS A 22 -5.86 4.18 -4.21
N GLN A 23 -5.39 4.36 -2.97
CA GLN A 23 -5.55 3.40 -1.88
C GLN A 23 -7.01 3.20 -1.49
N ALA A 24 -7.77 4.30 -1.36
CA ALA A 24 -9.21 4.22 -1.08
C ALA A 24 -9.98 3.50 -2.20
N GLN A 25 -9.59 3.70 -3.45
CA GLN A 25 -10.21 3.06 -4.61
C GLN A 25 -9.93 1.55 -4.66
N ASP A 26 -8.71 1.14 -4.33
CA ASP A 26 -8.35 -0.27 -4.20
C ASP A 26 -9.13 -0.97 -3.09
N ASN A 27 -9.20 -0.37 -1.90
CA ASN A 27 -9.98 -0.92 -0.79
C ASN A 27 -11.47 -1.03 -1.13
N ALA A 28 -12.03 -0.01 -1.82
CA ALA A 28 -13.40 -0.06 -2.31
C ALA A 28 -13.62 -1.18 -3.35
N CYS A 29 -12.64 -1.40 -4.23
CA CYS A 29 -12.69 -2.46 -5.22
C CYS A 29 -12.63 -3.84 -4.54
N ARG A 30 -11.69 -4.06 -3.62
CA ARG A 30 -11.49 -5.34 -2.92
C ARG A 30 -12.67 -5.75 -2.02
N THR A 31 -13.42 -4.77 -1.51
CA THR A 31 -14.60 -5.01 -0.66
C THR A 31 -15.89 -5.24 -1.46
N ALA A 32 -15.85 -5.06 -2.78
CA ALA A 32 -17.01 -5.29 -3.64
C ALA A 32 -17.32 -6.78 -3.84
N PRO A 33 -18.60 -7.18 -3.93
CA PRO A 33 -18.98 -8.55 -4.24
C PRO A 33 -18.58 -8.92 -5.68
N ASN A 34 -17.88 -10.05 -5.85
CA ASN A 34 -17.24 -10.51 -7.10
C ASN A 34 -16.07 -9.64 -7.58
N ALA A 35 -15.40 -8.93 -6.67
CA ALA A 35 -14.19 -8.17 -6.99
C ALA A 35 -13.09 -9.06 -7.57
N ASN A 36 -12.59 -8.69 -8.75
CA ASN A 36 -11.39 -9.30 -9.29
C ASN A 36 -10.16 -8.64 -8.65
N MET A 37 -9.52 -9.34 -7.72
CA MET A 37 -8.35 -8.83 -6.99
C MET A 37 -7.17 -8.47 -7.90
N ALA A 38 -7.03 -9.14 -9.05
CA ALA A 38 -6.02 -8.79 -10.04
C ALA A 38 -6.37 -7.48 -10.76
N GLN A 39 -7.66 -7.25 -11.03
CA GLN A 39 -8.15 -6.01 -11.62
C GLN A 39 -7.99 -4.84 -10.64
N CYS A 40 -8.39 -5.01 -9.36
CA CYS A 40 -8.21 -3.97 -8.34
C CYS A 40 -6.74 -3.55 -8.19
N SER A 41 -5.84 -4.54 -8.18
CA SER A 41 -4.40 -4.28 -8.09
C SER A 41 -3.86 -3.57 -9.33
N ALA A 42 -4.37 -3.91 -10.52
CA ALA A 42 -4.00 -3.27 -11.78
C ALA A 42 -4.51 -1.81 -11.85
N ASP A 43 -5.76 -1.58 -11.44
CA ASP A 43 -6.38 -0.25 -11.42
C ASP A 43 -5.66 0.67 -10.43
N LYS A 44 -5.28 0.14 -9.27
CA LYS A 44 -4.45 0.84 -8.30
C LYS A 44 -3.08 1.21 -8.86
N ALA A 45 -2.39 0.26 -9.49
CA ALA A 45 -1.08 0.51 -10.08
C ALA A 45 -1.15 1.62 -11.16
N ALA A 46 -2.19 1.58 -12.00
CA ALA A 46 -2.44 2.62 -13.01
C ALA A 46 -2.71 4.00 -12.38
N CYS A 47 -3.52 4.04 -11.31
CA CYS A 47 -3.78 5.27 -10.55
C CYS A 47 -2.49 5.85 -9.95
N CYS A 48 -1.65 5.00 -9.38
CA CYS A 48 -0.38 5.42 -8.78
C CYS A 48 0.63 5.91 -9.81
N SER A 49 0.77 5.24 -10.95
CA SER A 49 1.63 5.73 -12.05
C SER A 49 1.15 7.09 -12.55
N THR A 50 -0.16 7.30 -12.66
CA THR A 50 -0.73 8.60 -13.04
C THR A 50 -0.36 9.68 -12.03
N ALA A 51 -0.54 9.41 -10.73
CA ALA A 51 -0.15 10.33 -9.67
C ALA A 51 1.36 10.66 -9.65
N PHE A 52 2.19 9.68 -9.99
CA PHE A 52 3.63 9.87 -10.11
C PHE A 52 4.03 10.74 -11.30
N ASP A 53 3.42 10.51 -12.47
CA ASP A 53 3.67 11.31 -13.67
C ASP A 53 3.20 12.76 -13.48
N ASP A 54 2.05 12.95 -12.83
CA ASP A 54 1.55 14.28 -12.44
C ASP A 54 2.51 14.98 -11.47
N CYS A 55 3.03 14.26 -10.47
CA CYS A 55 4.01 14.79 -9.54
C CYS A 55 5.31 15.20 -10.24
N ARG A 56 5.79 14.37 -11.18
CA ARG A 56 7.04 14.63 -11.92
C ARG A 56 6.96 15.80 -12.89
N THR A 57 5.77 16.09 -13.40
CA THR A 57 5.54 17.17 -14.37
C THR A 57 5.22 18.52 -13.70
N ALA A 58 4.99 18.52 -12.39
CA ALA A 58 4.75 19.74 -11.64
C ALA A 58 6.04 20.60 -11.48
N PRO A 59 5.93 21.93 -11.57
CA PRO A 59 7.04 22.85 -11.32
C PRO A 59 7.50 22.76 -9.84
N ASP A 60 8.81 22.79 -9.62
CA ASP A 60 9.45 22.66 -8.30
C ASP A 60 9.16 21.34 -7.57
N ALA A 61 8.72 20.31 -8.30
CA ALA A 61 8.44 19.00 -7.73
C ALA A 61 9.71 18.35 -7.18
N ASN A 62 9.62 17.91 -5.93
CA ASN A 62 10.67 17.12 -5.31
C ASN A 62 10.59 15.67 -5.83
N MET A 63 11.55 15.27 -6.67
CA MET A 63 11.56 13.95 -7.28
C MET A 63 11.69 12.81 -6.26
N SER A 64 12.40 13.00 -5.15
CA SER A 64 12.48 11.99 -4.08
C SER A 64 11.16 11.90 -3.32
N TYR A 65 10.43 13.00 -3.18
CA TYR A 65 9.06 12.98 -2.65
C TYR A 65 8.11 12.24 -3.60
N CYS A 66 8.12 12.55 -4.90
CA CYS A 66 7.29 11.85 -5.89
C CYS A 66 7.56 10.35 -5.92
N ALA A 67 8.83 9.94 -5.86
CA ALA A 67 9.20 8.52 -5.81
C ALA A 67 8.73 7.84 -4.52
N SER A 68 8.84 8.52 -3.37
CA SER A 68 8.33 8.03 -2.09
C SER A 68 6.81 7.83 -2.13
N GLU A 69 6.06 8.82 -2.64
CA GLU A 69 4.61 8.74 -2.75
C GLU A 69 4.18 7.66 -3.75
N HIS A 70 4.91 7.47 -4.85
CA HIS A 70 4.65 6.40 -5.81
C HIS A 70 4.91 5.02 -5.20
N ALA A 71 5.96 4.85 -4.41
CA ALA A 71 6.24 3.61 -3.69
C ALA A 71 5.15 3.31 -2.65
N SER A 72 4.75 4.32 -1.88
CA SER A 72 3.63 4.21 -0.92
C SER A 72 2.29 3.96 -1.62
N CYS A 73 2.08 4.55 -2.80
CA CYS A 73 0.88 4.36 -3.58
C CYS A 73 0.83 2.98 -4.23
N THR A 74 1.91 2.49 -4.85
CA THR A 74 1.94 1.16 -5.49
C THR A 74 2.00 0.02 -4.47
N GLY A 75 2.45 0.29 -3.25
CA GLY A 75 2.38 -0.62 -2.10
C GLY A 75 0.94 -0.92 -1.67
N SER A 76 0.27 -1.83 -2.40
CA SER A 76 -0.84 -2.68 -1.95
C SER A 76 -0.83 -3.91 -2.83
N GLN A 77 0.13 -4.78 -2.56
CA GLN A 77 -0.26 -6.18 -2.35
C GLN A 77 -0.92 -6.28 -0.97
N PRO A 78 -1.79 -7.27 -0.73
CA PRO A 78 -2.22 -7.59 0.63
C PRO A 78 -0.97 -7.59 1.50
N THR A 79 -1.00 -6.79 2.57
CA THR A 79 0.20 -6.63 3.36
C THR A 79 0.62 -8.00 3.89
N PRO A 80 1.91 -8.19 4.19
CA PRO A 80 2.36 -9.28 5.04
C PRO A 80 1.39 -9.57 6.19
N VAL A 81 0.91 -8.52 6.85
CA VAL A 81 -0.07 -8.57 7.94
C VAL A 81 -1.38 -9.19 7.49
N GLU A 82 -2.00 -8.69 6.43
CA GLU A 82 -3.30 -9.19 5.94
C GLU A 82 -3.21 -10.63 5.42
N THR A 83 -2.12 -10.95 4.71
CA THR A 83 -1.89 -12.30 4.17
C THR A 83 -1.68 -13.31 5.30
N CYS A 84 -0.86 -12.96 6.30
CA CYS A 84 -0.61 -13.82 7.44
C CYS A 84 -1.84 -13.96 8.33
N GLN A 85 -2.62 -12.89 8.53
CA GLN A 85 -3.85 -12.98 9.30
C GLN A 85 -4.93 -13.81 8.63
N THR A 86 -5.10 -13.68 7.32
CA THR A 86 -6.05 -14.53 6.59
C THR A 86 -5.69 -16.02 6.74
N LYS A 87 -4.40 -16.36 6.72
CA LYS A 87 -3.92 -17.73 6.99
C LYS A 87 -4.19 -18.16 8.43
N TYR A 88 -3.96 -17.29 9.40
CA TYR A 88 -4.21 -17.56 10.81
C TYR A 88 -5.70 -17.81 11.09
N ASP A 89 -6.58 -16.95 10.60
CA ASP A 89 -8.03 -17.07 10.76
C ASP A 89 -8.57 -18.34 10.10
N SER A 90 -8.07 -18.64 8.89
CA SER A 90 -8.40 -19.90 8.19
C SER A 90 -7.96 -21.13 8.98
N CYS A 91 -6.78 -21.07 9.62
CA CYS A 91 -6.28 -22.15 10.45
C CYS A 91 -7.15 -22.34 11.71
N ARG A 92 -7.61 -21.25 12.34
CA ARG A 92 -8.43 -21.31 13.56
C ARG A 92 -9.78 -21.98 13.37
N VAL A 93 -10.40 -21.80 12.21
CA VAL A 93 -11.72 -22.37 11.92
C VAL A 93 -11.66 -23.77 11.32
N ALA A 94 -10.46 -24.29 11.05
CA ALA A 94 -10.28 -25.62 10.48
C ALA A 94 -10.64 -26.73 11.51
N PRO A 95 -11.29 -27.81 11.07
CA PRO A 95 -11.55 -28.96 11.95
C PRO A 95 -10.23 -29.59 12.42
N HIS A 96 -10.14 -29.88 13.72
CA HIS A 96 -8.93 -30.38 14.38
C HIS A 96 -7.72 -29.43 14.33
N ALA A 97 -7.96 -28.13 14.18
CA ALA A 97 -6.88 -27.14 14.20
C ALA A 97 -6.11 -27.16 15.53
N ASN A 98 -4.79 -27.29 15.41
CA ASN A 98 -3.89 -27.12 16.54
C ASN A 98 -3.57 -25.63 16.69
N MET A 99 -4.08 -24.99 17.73
CA MET A 99 -3.89 -23.56 17.94
C MET A 99 -2.42 -23.18 18.13
N SER A 100 -1.61 -24.04 18.76
CA SER A 100 -0.16 -23.83 18.89
C SER A 100 0.52 -23.83 17.52
N TYR A 101 0.08 -24.70 16.62
CA TYR A 101 0.55 -24.73 15.24
C TYR A 101 0.12 -23.49 14.45
N CYS A 102 -1.14 -23.07 14.53
CA CYS A 102 -1.63 -21.87 13.86
C CYS A 102 -0.87 -20.59 14.29
N VAL A 103 -0.58 -20.46 15.59
CA VAL A 103 0.20 -19.32 16.11
C VAL A 103 1.66 -19.37 15.63
N SER A 104 2.25 -20.58 15.55
CA SER A 104 3.61 -20.76 15.03
C SER A 104 3.70 -20.40 13.54
N GLU A 105 2.75 -20.87 12.74
CA GLU A 105 2.65 -20.55 11.30
C GLU A 105 2.44 -19.05 11.07
N HIS A 106 1.60 -18.40 11.87
CA HIS A 106 1.41 -16.95 11.79
C HIS A 106 2.71 -16.19 12.08
N ALA A 107 3.43 -16.57 13.14
CA ALA A 107 4.71 -15.94 13.49
C ALA A 107 5.80 -16.19 12.43
N GLY A 108 5.83 -17.37 11.83
CA GLY A 108 6.70 -17.71 10.70
C GLY A 108 6.40 -16.83 9.49
N CYS A 109 5.13 -16.78 9.09
CA CYS A 109 4.66 -15.93 7.98
C CYS A 109 5.03 -14.45 8.17
N CYS A 110 4.86 -13.88 9.37
CA CYS A 110 5.27 -12.51 9.65
C CYS A 110 6.78 -12.28 9.53
N SER A 111 7.59 -13.29 9.84
CA SER A 111 9.05 -13.21 9.78
C SER A 111 9.55 -13.33 8.34
N ASP A 112 9.00 -14.29 7.58
CA ASP A 112 9.32 -14.48 6.16
C ASP A 112 9.01 -13.20 5.37
N ALA A 113 7.84 -12.62 5.61
CA ALA A 113 7.43 -11.41 4.92
C ALA A 113 8.25 -10.16 5.31
N PHE A 114 8.81 -10.13 6.52
CA PHE A 114 9.78 -9.12 6.91
C PHE A 114 11.12 -9.30 6.20
N ASP A 115 11.60 -10.53 6.08
CA ASP A 115 12.85 -10.83 5.38
C ASP A 115 12.73 -10.57 3.88
N ASP A 116 11.60 -10.92 3.26
CA ASP A 116 11.26 -10.57 1.87
C ASP A 116 11.26 -9.05 1.66
N CYS A 117 10.66 -8.30 2.60
CA CYS A 117 10.66 -6.84 2.57
C CYS A 117 12.09 -6.27 2.65
N ARG A 118 12.97 -6.88 3.46
CA ARG A 118 14.36 -6.39 3.64
C ARG A 118 15.25 -6.61 2.42
N VAL A 119 14.99 -7.64 1.63
CA VAL A 119 15.79 -7.97 0.44
C VAL A 119 15.26 -7.32 -0.84
N ALA A 120 14.09 -6.69 -0.78
CA ALA A 120 13.52 -5.98 -1.92
C ALA A 120 14.33 -4.71 -2.26
N PRO A 121 14.56 -4.41 -3.56
CA PRO A 121 15.21 -3.18 -3.98
C PRO A 121 14.34 -1.97 -3.62
N ASP A 122 14.98 -0.89 -3.17
CA ASP A 122 14.33 0.36 -2.70
C ASP A 122 13.35 0.19 -1.53
N ALA A 123 13.46 -0.91 -0.78
CA ALA A 123 12.60 -1.16 0.36
C ALA A 123 12.79 -0.15 1.50
N ASN A 124 11.65 0.37 1.99
CA ASN A 124 11.62 1.26 3.14
C ASN A 124 11.73 0.43 4.43
N MET A 125 12.92 0.42 5.04
CA MET A 125 13.18 -0.38 6.24
C MET A 125 12.32 0.02 7.46
N SER A 126 11.97 1.31 7.57
CA SER A 126 11.03 1.78 8.60
C SER A 126 9.63 1.22 8.39
N TYR A 127 9.19 1.11 7.13
CA TYR A 127 7.93 0.49 6.77
C TYR A 127 7.95 -1.02 7.04
N CYS A 128 8.99 -1.74 6.61
CA CYS A 128 9.15 -3.17 6.90
C CYS A 128 9.07 -3.48 8.40
N ALA A 129 9.72 -2.66 9.24
CA ALA A 129 9.70 -2.82 10.69
C ALA A 129 8.31 -2.56 11.30
N SER A 130 7.60 -1.55 10.79
CA SER A 130 6.23 -1.24 11.19
C SER A 130 5.28 -2.40 10.86
N GLU A 131 5.35 -2.92 9.64
CA GLU A 131 4.51 -4.04 9.18
C GLU A 131 4.79 -5.33 9.95
N ASN A 132 6.06 -5.66 10.20
CA ASN A 132 6.43 -6.83 11.02
C ASN A 132 5.87 -6.72 12.45
N SER A 133 5.93 -5.52 13.03
CA SER A 133 5.39 -5.26 14.37
C SER A 133 3.87 -5.37 14.37
N ALA A 134 3.19 -4.81 13.37
CA ALA A 134 1.74 -4.94 13.22
C ALA A 134 1.33 -6.41 13.06
N CYS A 135 2.05 -7.17 12.22
CA CYS A 135 1.80 -8.59 11.97
C CYS A 135 1.90 -9.40 13.27
N LYS A 136 2.99 -9.23 14.02
CA LYS A 136 3.21 -9.96 15.28
C LYS A 136 2.22 -9.60 16.38
N ASN A 137 1.49 -8.48 16.28
CA ASN A 137 0.52 -8.06 17.29
C ASN A 137 -0.93 -8.49 16.99
N GLN A 138 -1.22 -9.11 15.85
CA GLN A 138 -2.59 -9.44 15.43
C GLN A 138 -3.16 -10.79 15.97
N LYS A 139 -2.55 -11.39 17.00
CA LYS A 139 -2.89 -12.77 17.47
C LYS A 139 -4.12 -12.83 18.39
#